data_AF-A0A957KWC7-F1
#
_entry.id   AF-A0A957KWC7-F1
#
_cell.length_a   1.000
_cell.length_b   1.000
_cell.length_c   1.000
_cell.angle_alpha   90.00
_cell.angle_beta   90.00
_cell.angle_gamma   90.00
#
_symmetry.space_group_name_H-M   'P 1'
#
loop_
_entity.id
_entity.type
_entity.pdbx_description
1 polymer ?
#
loop_
_entity_poly.entity_id
_entity_poly.type
_entity_poly.pdbx_seq_one_letter_code
_entity_poly.pdbx_strand_id
1 'polypeptide(L)'
;WVHVRLWWQAIGAIDQDYFPSVQMVGPEGVWGDRLYRDGEVLRRDPPSTWPQGTIVRDEVDINLNPVTPAGTYPVRVGLRDSAGADVGSPVTCGTVVVE
;
A
#
# COMPACT_ATOMS: atom_id res chain seq x y z
N TRP A 1 -11.76 9.65 -2.61
CA TRP A 1 -10.65 8.89 -1.98
C TRP A 1 -11.16 7.48 -1.71
N VAL A 2 -10.27 6.50 -1.70
CA VAL A 2 -10.60 5.10 -1.38
C VAL A 2 -9.85 4.73 -0.11
N HIS A 3 -10.57 4.27 0.91
CA HIS A 3 -9.95 3.74 2.12
C HIS A 3 -9.52 2.29 1.93
N VAL A 4 -8.27 1.98 2.27
CA VAL A 4 -7.74 0.61 2.22
C VAL A 4 -7.19 0.24 3.59
N ARG A 5 -7.70 -0.85 4.15
CA ARG A 5 -7.18 -1.45 5.39
C ARG A 5 -6.33 -2.67 5.04
N LEU A 6 -5.12 -2.68 5.55
CA LEU A 6 -4.13 -3.74 5.34
C LEU A 6 -3.76 -4.38 6.68
N TRP A 7 -3.33 -5.63 6.60
CA TRP A 7 -2.72 -6.36 7.70
C TRP A 7 -1.40 -6.93 7.21
N TRP A 8 -0.32 -6.48 7.82
CA TRP A 8 1.04 -6.91 7.53
C TRP A 8 1.45 -7.95 8.57
N GLN A 9 2.12 -9.02 8.14
CA GLN A 9 2.65 -10.03 9.05
C GLN A 9 4.15 -10.24 8.82
N ALA A 10 4.92 -10.18 9.89
CA ALA A 10 6.33 -10.57 9.88
C ALA A 10 6.43 -12.10 9.77
N ILE A 11 6.65 -12.65 8.58
CA ILE A 11 6.79 -14.10 8.39
C ILE A 11 8.17 -14.64 8.80
N GLY A 12 9.15 -13.76 9.00
CA GLY A 12 10.51 -14.05 9.44
C GLY A 12 11.17 -12.82 10.04
N ALA A 13 12.48 -12.90 10.31
CA ALA A 13 13.26 -11.73 10.71
C ALA A 13 13.31 -10.69 9.58
N ILE A 14 13.15 -9.42 9.94
CA ILE A 14 13.16 -8.28 9.02
C ILE A 14 14.33 -7.39 9.43
N ASP A 15 15.27 -7.13 8.52
CA ASP A 15 16.51 -6.41 8.78
C ASP A 15 16.49 -4.95 8.29
N GLN A 16 15.38 -4.51 7.70
CA GLN A 16 15.18 -3.15 7.21
C GLN A 16 13.73 -2.71 7.31
N ASP A 17 13.52 -1.39 7.29
CA ASP A 17 12.18 -0.83 7.25
C ASP A 17 11.60 -0.88 5.85
N TYR A 18 10.33 -1.26 5.77
CA TYR A 18 9.54 -1.23 4.55
C TYR A 18 8.38 -0.25 4.68
N PHE A 19 8.00 0.32 3.54
CA PHE A 19 6.84 1.19 3.43
C PHE A 19 5.89 0.63 2.38
N PRO A 20 4.57 0.72 2.59
CA PRO A 20 3.63 0.18 1.63
C PRO A 20 3.58 1.07 0.38
N SER A 21 3.35 0.48 -0.78
CA SER A 21 2.83 1.18 -1.96
C SER A 21 1.41 0.70 -2.19
N VAL A 22 0.46 1.61 -2.41
CA VAL A 22 -0.95 1.24 -2.60
C VAL A 22 -1.53 2.13 -3.69
N GLN A 23 -1.83 1.51 -4.82
CA GLN A 23 -2.22 2.21 -6.04
C GLN A 23 -3.51 1.63 -6.60
N MET A 24 -4.37 2.51 -7.12
CA MET A 24 -5.44 2.12 -8.02
C MET A 24 -4.90 2.22 -9.45
N VAL A 25 -4.94 1.10 -10.19
CA VAL A 25 -4.40 1.03 -11.56
C VAL A 25 -5.48 0.66 -12.56
N GLY A 26 -5.34 1.13 -13.79
CA GLY A 26 -6.23 0.87 -14.92
C GLY A 26 -5.44 0.62 -16.21
N PRO A 27 -6.11 0.49 -17.36
CA PRO A 27 -5.46 0.18 -18.64
C PRO A 27 -4.37 1.17 -19.05
N GLU A 28 -4.54 2.44 -18.67
CA GLU A 28 -3.64 3.55 -19.01
C GLU A 28 -2.58 3.84 -17.93
N GLY A 29 -2.53 3.04 -16.86
CA GLY A 29 -1.55 3.18 -15.77
C GLY A 29 -2.18 3.49 -14.41
N VAL A 30 -1.50 4.30 -13.61
CA VAL A 30 -1.92 4.62 -12.23
C VAL A 30 -2.96 5.74 -12.25
N TRP A 31 -4.14 5.47 -11.67
CA TRP A 31 -5.27 6.41 -11.56
C TRP A 31 -5.46 6.95 -10.14
N GLY A 32 -4.79 6.36 -9.17
CA GLY A 32 -4.68 6.89 -7.83
C GLY A 32 -3.47 6.29 -7.11
N ASP A 33 -2.81 7.12 -6.31
CA ASP A 33 -1.74 6.70 -5.40
C ASP A 33 -2.17 7.02 -3.96
N ARG A 34 -1.57 6.30 -3.00
CA ARG A 34 -1.79 6.57 -1.59
C ARG A 34 -1.37 8.00 -1.23
N LEU A 35 -2.09 8.59 -0.29
CA LEU A 35 -1.69 9.83 0.35
C LEU A 35 -0.62 9.56 1.38
N TYR A 36 0.59 10.06 1.14
CA TYR A 36 1.69 9.96 2.09
C TYR A 36 1.47 10.88 3.29
N ARG A 37 1.66 10.36 4.50
CA ARG A 37 1.50 11.12 5.75
C ARG A 37 2.66 10.85 6.72
N ASP A 38 3.06 11.86 7.47
CA ASP A 38 4.15 11.74 8.46
C ASP A 38 3.83 10.75 9.60
N GLY A 39 2.55 10.50 9.87
CA GLY A 39 2.07 9.58 10.90
C GLY A 39 1.67 8.19 10.41
N GLU A 40 2.24 7.69 9.33
CA GLU A 40 1.92 6.33 8.83
C GLU A 40 2.28 5.23 9.83
N VAL A 41 1.49 4.14 9.85
CA VAL A 41 1.66 3.07 10.85
C VAL A 41 3.05 2.46 10.76
N LEU A 42 3.48 2.02 9.57
CA LEU A 42 4.79 1.41 9.36
C LEU A 42 5.98 2.38 9.55
N ARG A 43 5.72 3.70 9.64
CA ARG A 43 6.76 4.67 10.05
C ARG A 43 6.86 4.79 11.57
N ARG A 44 5.74 4.68 12.28
CA ARG A 44 5.68 4.78 13.76
C ARG A 44 6.01 3.45 14.45
N ASP A 45 5.73 2.34 13.78
CA ASP A 45 6.01 0.98 14.22
C ASP A 45 6.77 0.26 13.08
N PRO A 46 8.10 0.49 12.97
CA PRO A 46 8.87 0.07 11.80
C PRO A 46 9.01 -1.46 11.68
N PRO A 47 8.88 -2.04 10.47
CA PRO A 47 8.93 -3.48 10.27
C PRO A 47 10.18 -4.19 10.81
N SER A 48 11.34 -3.52 10.81
CA SER A 48 12.59 -4.06 11.36
C SER A 48 12.53 -4.34 12.87
N THR A 49 11.57 -3.72 13.58
CA THR A 49 11.38 -3.90 15.02
C THR A 49 10.41 -5.01 15.37
N TRP A 50 9.70 -5.56 14.38
CA TRP A 50 8.64 -6.55 14.60
C TRP A 50 9.23 -7.93 14.93
N PRO A 51 8.85 -8.52 16.07
CA PRO A 51 9.08 -9.95 16.29
C PRO A 51 8.44 -10.78 15.18
N GLN A 52 9.03 -11.93 14.85
CA GLN A 52 8.41 -12.88 13.93
C GLN A 52 7.00 -13.25 14.41
N GLY A 53 6.06 -13.27 13.48
CA GLY A 53 4.64 -13.56 13.71
C GLY A 53 3.80 -12.34 14.04
N THR A 54 4.39 -11.18 14.31
CA THR A 54 3.66 -9.93 14.59
C THR A 54 2.74 -9.57 13.42
N ILE A 55 1.52 -9.17 13.75
CA ILE A 55 0.53 -8.68 12.78
C ILE A 55 0.24 -7.21 13.09
N VAL A 56 0.47 -6.33 12.12
CA VAL A 56 0.24 -4.88 12.24
C VAL A 56 -0.86 -4.46 11.27
N ARG A 57 -1.85 -3.74 11.80
CA ARG A 57 -2.93 -3.14 10.99
C ARG A 57 -2.48 -1.77 10.48
N ASP A 58 -2.59 -1.57 9.17
CA ASP A 58 -2.31 -0.30 8.51
C ASP A 58 -3.55 0.21 7.76
N GLU A 59 -3.71 1.52 7.70
CA GLU A 59 -4.85 2.18 7.07
C GLU A 59 -4.33 3.31 6.19
N VAL A 60 -4.60 3.20 4.89
CA VAL A 60 -4.15 4.16 3.88
C VAL A 60 -5.33 4.65 3.06
N ASP A 61 -5.22 5.88 2.56
CA ASP A 61 -6.22 6.45 1.66
C ASP A 61 -5.59 6.68 0.29
N ILE A 62 -6.22 6.14 -0.76
CA ILE A 62 -5.84 6.42 -2.15
C ILE A 62 -6.55 7.70 -2.59
N ASN A 63 -5.78 8.67 -3.06
CA ASN A 63 -6.35 9.84 -3.74
C ASN A 63 -6.56 9.51 -5.21
N LEU A 64 -7.80 9.62 -5.67
CA LEU A 64 -8.17 9.31 -7.05
C LEU A 64 -7.96 10.54 -7.92
N ASN A 65 -7.54 10.33 -9.15
CA ASN A 65 -7.59 11.36 -10.17
C ASN A 65 -9.06 11.76 -10.42
N PRO A 66 -9.44 13.05 -10.33
CA PRO A 66 -10.83 13.48 -10.51
C PRO A 66 -11.38 13.21 -11.92
N VAL A 67 -10.54 12.95 -12.91
CA VAL A 67 -10.97 12.59 -14.27
C VAL A 67 -10.95 11.08 -14.53
N THR A 68 -10.85 10.25 -13.48
CA THR A 68 -10.90 8.79 -13.62
C THR A 68 -12.21 8.38 -14.31
N PRO A 69 -12.16 7.70 -15.46
CA PRO A 69 -13.35 7.20 -16.12
C PRO A 69 -14.15 6.22 -15.26
N ALA A 70 -15.44 6.08 -15.54
CA ALA A 70 -16.25 5.02 -14.96
C ALA A 70 -15.69 3.65 -15.34
N GLY A 71 -15.60 2.73 -14.39
CA GLY A 71 -14.99 1.42 -14.60
C GLY A 71 -14.61 0.71 -13.31
N THR A 72 -14.02 -0.48 -13.45
CA THR A 72 -13.51 -1.27 -12.33
C THR A 72 -11.98 -1.27 -12.36
N TYR A 73 -11.36 -0.83 -11.27
CA TYR A 73 -9.93 -0.62 -11.16
C TYR A 73 -9.34 -1.53 -10.06
N PRO A 74 -8.37 -2.40 -10.37
CA PRO A 74 -7.65 -3.15 -9.34
C PRO A 74 -6.83 -2.25 -8.42
N VAL A 75 -6.83 -2.59 -7.13
CA VAL A 75 -5.95 -2.02 -6.12
C VAL A 75 -4.72 -2.91 -6.01
N ARG A 76 -3.55 -2.35 -6.34
CA ARG A 76 -2.24 -2.98 -6.21
C ARG A 76 -1.55 -2.54 -4.95
N VAL A 77 -1.10 -3.50 -4.15
CA VAL A 77 -0.37 -3.31 -2.90
C VAL A 77 1.03 -3.88 -3.08
N GLY A 78 2.05 -3.10 -2.80
CA GLY A 78 3.45 -3.51 -2.82
C GLY A 78 4.20 -3.02 -1.60
N LEU A 79 5.51 -3.27 -1.59
CA LEU A 79 6.44 -2.78 -0.58
C LEU A 79 7.54 -1.97 -1.26
N ARG A 80 8.04 -0.97 -0.55
CA ARG A 80 9.26 -0.23 -0.87
C ARG A 80 10.24 -0.33 0.28
N ASP A 81 11.52 -0.39 -0.04
CA ASP A 81 12.59 -0.35 0.95
C ASP A 81 12.84 1.09 1.46
N SER A 82 13.82 1.22 2.36
CA SER A 82 14.24 2.50 2.93
C SER A 82 14.83 3.48 1.92
N ALA A 83 15.31 3.01 0.76
CA ALA A 83 15.78 3.83 -0.34
C ALA A 83 14.63 4.27 -1.28
N GLY A 84 13.42 3.74 -1.08
CA GLY A 84 12.24 4.01 -1.88
C GLY A 84 12.13 3.13 -3.13
N ALA A 85 12.97 2.10 -3.28
CA ALA A 85 12.88 1.16 -4.39
C ALA A 85 11.77 0.13 -4.12
N ASP A 86 11.05 -0.27 -5.18
CA ASP A 86 10.03 -1.32 -5.07
C ASP A 86 10.68 -2.67 -4.75
N VAL A 87 10.08 -3.42 -3.82
CA VAL A 87 10.56 -4.72 -3.33
C VAL A 87 9.59 -5.81 -3.76
N GLY A 88 10.10 -6.77 -4.51
CA GLY A 88 9.29 -7.87 -5.03
C GLY A 88 8.26 -7.39 -6.06
N SER A 89 7.20 -8.19 -6.25
CA SER A 89 6.09 -7.84 -7.14
C SER A 89 4.88 -7.38 -6.33
N PRO A 90 4.19 -6.29 -6.71
CA PRO A 90 2.95 -5.91 -6.06
C PRO A 90 1.85 -6.94 -6.32
N VAL A 91 0.97 -7.10 -5.35
CA VAL A 91 -0.18 -8.00 -5.38
C VAL A 91 -1.48 -7.22 -5.58
N THR A 92 -2.47 -7.84 -6.22
CA THR A 92 -3.81 -7.23 -6.31
C THR A 92 -4.64 -7.67 -5.10
N CYS A 93 -5.09 -6.71 -4.29
CA CYS A 93 -5.80 -6.97 -3.03
C CYS A 93 -7.29 -6.64 -3.09
N GLY A 94 -7.80 -6.13 -4.21
CA GLY A 94 -9.21 -5.79 -4.38
C GLY A 94 -9.46 -5.00 -5.65
N THR A 95 -10.70 -4.57 -5.82
CA THR A 95 -11.11 -3.68 -6.92
C THR A 95 -11.97 -2.54 -6.39
N VAL A 96 -11.93 -1.41 -7.09
CA VAL A 96 -12.76 -0.22 -6.84
C VAL A 96 -13.63 0.00 -8.06
N VAL A 97 -14.93 0.22 -7.85
CA VAL A 97 -15.85 0.65 -8.91
C VAL A 97 -15.97 2.16 -8.87
N VAL A 98 -15.76 2.79 -10.02
CA VAL A 98 -16.00 4.22 -10.26
C VAL A 98 -17.21 4.32 -11.19
N GLU A 99 -18.18 5.15 -10.81
CA GLU A 99 -19.44 5.38 -11.54
C GLU A 99 -19.53 6.81 -12.06
#